data_AF-A0A6J2UA39-F1
#
_entry.id   AF-A0A6J2UA39-F1
#
_cell.length_a   1.000
_cell.length_b   1.000
_cell.length_c   1.000
_cell.angle_alpha   90.00
_cell.angle_beta   90.00
_cell.angle_gamma   90.00
#
_symmetry.space_group_name_H-M   'P 1'
#
loop_
_entity.id
_entity.type
_entity.pdbx_description
1 polymer ?
#
loop_
_entity_poly.entity_id
_entity_poly.type
_entity_poly.pdbx_seq_one_letter_code
_entity_poly.pdbx_strand_id
1 'polypeptide(L)'
;MSISEHSLHIANSLRSATSDAKSLLSKSQMIDVPQDLDIPAICYKYYLDDYHSCTDEERERIHEKLDALEMLRTIDLLHNDLATLRLENCILVDFLEKNDPKLLIGLRQRRTSILKKLQNKNQRVSLAGSQPQSSRHSSSKRSMAISASIGTGTEKRKAIDYRLNYKAKAEMAEKAAAEVEKRVTDIERNAMVEVKQLRAKIEELRFRSEETIETEKNFILHFLRDENDVAFLETATERQIERKFRKFTANWFKNARALLGTMRLTIISLQETCQQHRADLITKADLSGILTAVDFEKLIIKRTELLNELEEKSNHMAGLKGVTGKTSLSMTEEKQVMMSLEAEMRNVVTRTEDVTRAIAKLEKEVALVQDNNKKDRVVLAQLRTQLYDYEAPSVAEYIERKEEALMLDKEEKMLHRKIYILNMKLNNALRRCKRNSNK
;
A
#
# COMPACT_ATOMS: atom_id res chain seq x y z
N MET A 1 57.64 -13.51 36.96
CA MET A 1 57.84 -12.12 37.43
C MET A 1 58.63 -11.37 36.37
N SER A 2 58.46 -10.05 36.29
CA SER A 2 58.94 -9.14 35.23
C SER A 2 58.01 -9.00 34.01
N ILE A 3 56.82 -8.44 34.28
CA ILE A 3 56.05 -7.64 33.32
C ILE A 3 56.26 -6.20 33.76
N SER A 4 57.05 -5.40 33.03
CA SER A 4 57.02 -3.93 33.08
C SER A 4 58.20 -3.41 32.27
N GLU A 5 57.97 -3.00 31.01
CA GLU A 5 58.78 -1.95 30.38
C GLU A 5 58.22 -1.44 29.04
N HIS A 6 57.20 -2.08 28.45
CA HIS A 6 56.62 -1.60 27.18
C HIS A 6 55.50 -0.54 27.27
N SER A 7 55.14 -0.07 28.48
CA SER A 7 54.02 0.87 28.65
C SER A 7 54.40 2.36 28.58
N LEU A 8 55.70 2.70 28.54
CA LEU A 8 56.14 4.11 28.61
C LEU A 8 56.37 4.80 27.25
N HIS A 9 56.39 4.07 26.13
CA HIS A 9 56.66 4.67 24.82
C HIS A 9 55.42 5.13 24.04
N ILE A 10 54.20 4.78 24.48
CA ILE A 10 52.95 5.17 23.81
C ILE A 10 52.42 6.51 24.36
N ALA A 11 52.81 6.93 25.56
CA ALA A 11 52.36 8.20 26.16
C ALA A 11 53.01 9.46 25.54
N ASN A 12 54.17 9.32 24.89
CA ASN A 12 54.91 10.47 24.32
C ASN A 12 54.59 10.77 22.85
N SER A 13 53.93 9.87 22.11
CA SER A 13 53.55 10.12 20.71
C SER A 13 52.17 10.76 20.54
N LEU A 14 51.36 10.83 21.61
CA LEU A 14 50.03 11.47 21.62
C LEU A 14 50.05 12.95 22.01
N ARG A 15 51.21 13.52 22.37
CA ARG A 15 51.35 14.96 22.67
C ARG A 15 51.78 15.82 21.47
N SER A 16 52.12 15.21 20.33
CA SER A 16 52.64 15.92 19.14
C SER A 16 51.59 16.21 18.06
N ALA A 17 50.38 15.69 18.17
CA ALA A 17 49.33 15.86 17.15
C ALA A 17 48.24 16.89 17.54
N THR A 18 48.37 17.53 18.71
CA THR A 18 47.42 18.53 19.22
C THR A 18 47.92 19.97 19.13
N SER A 19 49.09 20.22 18.51
CA SER A 19 49.65 21.57 18.37
C SER A 19 49.14 22.32 17.13
N ASP A 20 48.71 21.62 16.08
CA ASP A 20 48.50 22.25 14.77
C ASP A 20 47.03 22.53 14.43
N ALA A 21 46.10 22.12 15.30
CA ALA A 21 44.68 22.49 15.22
C ALA A 21 44.33 23.75 16.05
N LYS A 22 45.32 24.39 16.70
CA LYS A 22 45.12 25.60 17.53
C LYS A 22 45.45 26.93 16.83
N SER A 23 45.85 26.91 15.56
CA SER A 23 46.39 28.10 14.87
C SER A 23 45.37 28.91 14.04
N LEU A 24 44.08 28.54 14.00
CA LEU A 24 43.05 29.29 13.26
C LEU A 24 41.85 29.76 14.12
N LEU A 25 41.94 29.64 15.44
CA LEU A 25 40.96 30.19 16.39
C LEU A 25 41.45 31.43 17.15
N SER A 26 42.57 32.02 16.73
CA SER A 26 43.10 33.26 17.34
C SER A 26 42.78 34.48 16.48
N LYS A 27 41.59 35.06 16.66
CA LYS A 27 41.32 36.52 16.62
C LYS A 27 39.83 36.81 16.85
N SER A 28 39.31 36.33 17.97
CA SER A 28 38.25 37.07 18.65
C SER A 28 38.57 37.06 20.14
N GLN A 29 39.63 37.80 20.49
CA GLN A 29 39.76 38.31 21.84
C GLN A 29 38.60 39.28 22.04
N MET A 30 37.47 38.73 22.48
CA MET A 30 36.50 39.49 23.25
C MET A 30 37.26 39.99 24.47
N ILE A 31 37.66 41.25 24.42
CA ILE A 31 38.15 41.96 25.58
C ILE A 31 36.99 41.95 26.56
N ASP A 32 37.10 41.12 27.60
CA ASP A 32 36.28 41.18 28.79
C ASP A 32 36.59 42.51 29.49
N VAL A 33 35.94 43.56 29.00
CA VAL A 33 35.85 44.83 29.72
C VAL A 33 34.74 44.64 30.74
N PRO A 34 34.98 44.87 32.05
CA PRO A 34 33.91 44.96 33.03
C PRO A 34 32.88 45.96 32.51
N GLN A 35 31.69 45.49 32.20
CA GLN A 35 30.60 46.37 31.81
C GLN A 35 30.07 47.01 33.09
N ASP A 36 30.66 48.14 33.46
CA ASP A 36 29.92 49.13 34.22
C ASP A 36 28.64 49.37 33.39
N LEU A 37 27.49 48.97 33.95
CA LEU A 37 26.21 49.33 33.38
C LEU A 37 26.29 50.82 33.10
N ASP A 38 26.02 51.23 31.86
CA ASP A 38 25.92 52.64 31.50
C ASP A 38 24.61 53.16 32.09
N ILE A 39 24.61 53.30 33.42
CA ILE A 39 23.54 53.82 34.25
C ILE A 39 23.03 55.13 33.62
N PRO A 40 23.86 56.05 33.09
CA PRO A 40 23.39 57.22 32.34
C PRO A 40 22.50 56.91 31.11
N ALA A 41 22.82 55.88 30.33
CA ALA A 41 22.01 55.49 29.17
C ALA A 41 20.70 54.80 29.58
N ILE A 42 20.72 54.07 30.69
CA ILE A 42 19.53 53.50 31.35
C ILE A 42 18.67 54.64 31.92
N CYS A 43 19.30 55.65 32.53
CA CYS A 43 18.63 56.85 33.06
C CYS A 43 17.86 57.60 31.99
N TYR A 44 18.46 57.76 30.81
CA TYR A 44 17.84 58.49 29.70
C TYR A 44 16.65 57.77 29.06
N LYS A 45 16.58 56.42 29.11
CA LYS A 45 15.52 55.63 28.46
C LYS A 45 14.31 55.39 29.36
N TYR A 46 14.46 55.47 30.69
CA TYR A 46 13.39 55.25 31.67
C TYR A 46 12.91 56.51 32.40
N TYR A 47 13.12 57.70 31.81
CA TYR A 47 12.66 58.97 32.41
C TYR A 47 13.22 59.21 33.84
N LEU A 48 14.48 58.81 34.12
CA LEU A 48 15.09 59.09 35.43
C LEU A 48 15.40 60.58 35.66
N ASP A 49 15.30 61.43 34.63
CA ASP A 49 15.26 62.89 34.82
C ASP A 49 13.97 63.35 35.54
N ASP A 50 12.83 62.67 35.31
CA ASP A 50 11.59 62.91 36.05
C ASP A 50 11.74 62.39 37.49
N TYR A 51 12.42 61.26 37.68
CA TYR A 51 12.71 60.70 39.01
C TYR A 51 13.64 61.59 39.86
N HIS A 52 14.64 62.22 39.24
CA HIS A 52 15.54 63.18 39.93
C HIS A 52 14.88 64.53 40.21
N SER A 53 13.78 64.86 39.52
CA SER A 53 12.99 66.08 39.75
C SER A 53 11.77 65.86 40.66
N CYS A 54 11.38 64.61 40.94
CA CYS A 54 10.40 64.26 41.95
C CYS A 54 10.90 64.54 43.37
N THR A 55 9.98 64.98 44.24
CA THR A 55 10.21 65.14 45.68
C THR A 55 10.38 63.78 46.37
N ASP A 56 11.05 63.75 47.53
CA ASP A 56 11.36 62.48 48.23
C ASP A 56 10.10 61.66 48.56
N GLU A 57 8.98 62.32 48.88
CA GLU A 57 7.68 61.66 49.12
C GLU A 57 7.08 61.04 47.85
N GLU A 58 7.28 61.65 46.68
CA GLU A 58 6.83 61.09 45.40
C GLU A 58 7.68 59.89 45.00
N ARG A 59 8.98 59.90 45.32
CA ARG A 59 9.88 58.76 45.09
C ARG A 59 9.51 57.56 45.97
N GLU A 60 9.16 57.79 47.23
CA GLU A 60 8.65 56.72 48.11
C GLU A 60 7.34 56.11 47.55
N ARG A 61 6.38 56.93 47.10
CA ARG A 61 5.14 56.41 46.49
C ARG A 61 5.37 55.67 45.17
N ILE A 62 6.38 56.06 44.40
CA ILE A 62 6.79 55.36 43.17
C ILE A 62 7.45 54.03 43.53
N HIS A 63 8.29 54.00 44.56
CA HIS A 63 8.93 52.78 45.08
C HIS A 63 7.93 51.78 45.66
N GLU A 64 6.90 52.24 46.38
CA GLU A 64 5.83 51.38 46.90
C GLU A 64 4.98 50.76 45.78
N LYS A 65 4.93 51.41 44.61
CA LYS A 65 4.24 50.91 43.42
C LYS A 65 5.11 50.05 42.51
N LEU A 66 6.43 50.03 42.73
CA LEU A 66 7.34 49.24 41.91
C LEU A 66 7.25 47.77 42.30
N ASP A 67 6.57 46.99 41.49
CA ASP A 67 6.53 45.53 41.63
C ASP A 67 7.91 44.94 41.25
N ALA A 68 8.48 44.15 42.15
CA ALA A 68 9.76 43.46 41.92
C ALA A 68 9.72 42.57 40.66
N LEU A 69 8.54 42.04 40.32
CA LEU A 69 8.34 41.28 39.08
C LEU A 69 8.42 42.16 37.83
N GLU A 70 7.95 43.41 37.90
CA GLU A 70 8.02 44.36 36.79
C GLU A 70 9.46 44.86 36.56
N MET A 71 10.23 45.04 37.64
CA MET A 71 11.66 45.32 37.57
C MET A 71 12.44 44.16 36.93
N LEU A 72 12.14 42.92 37.32
CA LEU A 72 12.82 41.75 36.74
C LEU A 72 12.51 41.65 35.23
N ARG A 73 11.24 41.83 34.83
CA ARG A 73 10.85 41.84 33.41
C ARG A 73 11.55 42.93 32.62
N THR A 74 11.70 44.12 33.20
CA THR A 74 12.40 45.23 32.52
C THR A 74 13.89 44.97 32.40
N ILE A 75 14.54 44.38 33.40
CA ILE A 75 15.93 43.94 33.32
C ILE A 75 16.10 42.88 32.22
N ASP A 76 15.20 41.90 32.13
CA ASP A 76 15.22 40.87 31.08
C ASP A 76 15.04 41.49 29.68
N LEU A 77 14.10 42.43 29.53
CA LEU A 77 13.90 43.18 28.29
C LEU A 77 15.16 43.95 27.90
N LEU A 78 15.82 44.62 28.85
CA LEU A 78 17.08 45.31 28.59
C LEU A 78 18.20 44.35 28.20
N HIS A 79 18.28 43.21 28.87
CA HIS A 79 19.28 42.20 28.55
C HIS A 79 19.08 41.67 27.11
N ASN A 80 17.83 41.42 26.72
CA ASN A 80 17.46 41.01 25.37
C ASN A 80 17.75 42.09 24.33
N ASP A 81 17.41 43.35 24.60
CA ASP A 81 17.73 44.51 23.75
C ASP A 81 19.25 44.63 23.56
N LEU A 82 20.01 44.49 24.65
CA LEU A 82 21.47 44.58 24.64
C LEU A 82 22.08 43.41 23.83
N ALA A 83 21.60 42.18 24.05
CA ALA A 83 22.02 41.01 23.27
C ALA A 83 21.75 41.19 21.78
N THR A 84 20.56 41.72 21.43
CA THR A 84 20.18 42.02 20.04
C THR A 84 21.10 43.06 19.43
N LEU A 85 21.34 44.17 20.12
CA LEU A 85 22.25 45.22 19.64
C LEU A 85 23.70 44.74 19.51
N ARG A 86 24.15 43.83 20.38
CA ARG A 86 25.47 43.20 20.24
C ARG A 86 25.53 42.36 18.98
N LEU A 87 24.52 41.52 18.74
CA LEU A 87 24.45 40.68 17.56
C LEU A 87 24.41 41.52 16.29
N GLU A 88 23.54 42.53 16.24
CA GLU A 88 23.46 43.48 15.11
C GLU A 88 24.79 44.17 14.83
N ASN A 89 25.47 44.65 15.88
CA ASN A 89 26.78 45.27 15.74
C ASN A 89 27.83 44.28 15.23
N CYS A 90 27.82 43.02 15.70
CA CYS A 90 28.74 42.00 15.21
C CYS A 90 28.50 41.73 13.73
N ILE A 91 27.25 41.49 13.32
CA ILE A 91 26.89 41.26 11.90
C ILE A 91 27.29 42.45 11.03
N LEU A 92 27.02 43.67 11.48
CA LEU A 92 27.36 44.88 10.71
C LEU A 92 28.87 45.08 10.60
N VAL A 93 29.62 44.85 11.67
CA VAL A 93 31.09 44.94 11.65
C VAL A 93 31.65 43.88 10.70
N ASP A 94 31.22 42.63 10.82
CA ASP A 94 31.66 41.54 9.94
C ASP A 94 31.32 41.82 8.47
N PHE A 95 30.14 42.36 8.21
CA PHE A 95 29.73 42.76 6.87
C PHE A 95 30.63 43.88 6.33
N LEU A 96 30.89 44.93 7.12
CA LEU A 96 31.75 46.03 6.72
C LEU A 96 33.21 45.61 6.56
N GLU A 97 33.74 44.71 7.39
CA GLU A 97 35.09 44.19 7.24
C GLU A 97 35.30 43.49 5.89
N LYS A 98 34.28 42.75 5.43
CA LYS A 98 34.31 42.02 4.15
C LYS A 98 34.07 42.93 2.94
N ASN A 99 33.19 43.93 3.06
CA ASN A 99 32.72 44.71 1.90
C ASN A 99 33.36 46.11 1.79
N ASP A 100 33.55 46.83 2.91
CA ASP A 100 34.21 48.15 2.92
C ASP A 100 34.90 48.44 4.27
N PRO A 101 36.13 47.94 4.46
CA PRO A 101 36.84 48.06 5.74
C PRO A 101 37.23 49.50 6.07
N LYS A 102 37.19 50.44 5.11
CA LYS A 102 37.56 51.85 5.33
C LYS A 102 36.55 52.56 6.23
N LEU A 103 35.28 52.17 6.17
CA LEU A 103 34.21 52.72 7.00
C LEU A 103 34.41 52.39 8.50
N LEU A 104 35.09 51.28 8.82
CA LEU A 104 35.40 50.89 10.20
C LEU A 104 36.56 51.70 10.80
N ILE A 105 37.45 52.26 9.98
CA ILE A 105 38.63 53.01 10.45
C ILE A 105 38.20 54.25 11.24
N GLY A 106 37.25 55.04 10.71
CA GLY A 106 36.72 56.22 11.38
C GLY A 106 35.91 55.89 12.64
N LEU A 107 35.27 54.72 12.69
CA LEU A 107 34.55 54.23 13.86
C LEU A 107 35.51 53.82 14.99
N ARG A 108 36.58 53.06 14.65
CA ARG A 108 37.65 52.67 15.57
C ARG A 108 38.36 53.89 16.16
N GLN A 109 38.68 54.88 15.32
CA GLN A 109 39.29 56.14 15.77
C GLN A 109 38.38 56.92 16.74
N ARG A 110 37.07 57.02 16.46
CA ARG A 110 36.10 57.65 17.39
C ARG A 110 35.96 56.89 18.71
N ARG A 111 35.89 55.56 18.67
CA ARG A 111 35.83 54.74 19.89
C ARG A 111 37.05 54.98 20.78
N THR A 112 38.26 54.99 20.20
CA THR A 112 39.49 55.25 20.98
C THR A 112 39.54 56.67 21.56
N SER A 113 39.00 57.68 20.87
CA SER A 113 38.98 59.06 21.38
C SER A 113 37.94 59.27 22.48
N ILE A 114 36.79 58.61 22.41
CA ILE A 114 35.77 58.60 23.47
C ILE A 114 36.31 57.89 24.72
N LEU A 115 36.96 56.73 24.56
CA LEU A 115 37.59 56.02 25.67
C LEU A 115 38.62 56.89 26.39
N LYS A 116 39.46 57.61 25.64
CA LYS A 116 40.43 58.56 26.19
C LYS A 116 39.77 59.73 26.93
N LYS A 117 38.62 60.23 26.46
CA LYS A 117 37.87 61.30 27.15
C LYS A 117 37.25 60.82 28.46
N LEU A 118 36.73 59.59 28.51
CA LEU A 118 36.19 58.98 29.73
C LEU A 118 37.29 58.78 30.79
N GLN A 119 38.46 58.27 30.39
CA GLN A 119 39.60 58.16 31.30
C GLN A 119 40.05 59.51 31.86
N ASN A 120 40.07 60.56 31.03
CA ASN A 120 40.43 61.91 31.48
C ASN A 120 39.36 62.59 32.34
N LYS A 121 38.08 62.21 32.23
CA LYS A 121 36.98 62.74 33.05
C LYS A 121 37.03 62.18 34.48
N ASN A 122 37.41 60.90 34.63
CA ASN A 122 37.62 60.29 35.95
C ASN A 122 38.87 60.82 36.67
N GLN A 123 39.84 61.41 35.98
CA GLN A 123 40.99 62.08 36.61
C GLN A 123 40.70 63.51 37.12
N ARG A 124 39.56 64.14 36.75
CA ARG A 124 39.28 65.54 37.10
C ARG A 124 38.29 65.75 38.25
N VAL A 125 37.69 64.68 38.77
CA VAL A 125 36.77 64.77 39.93
C VAL A 125 37.53 64.68 41.27
N SER A 126 38.85 64.42 41.26
CA SER A 126 39.65 64.26 42.48
C SER A 126 40.44 65.50 42.95
N LEU A 127 40.34 66.67 42.31
CA LEU A 127 41.02 67.89 42.82
C LEU A 127 40.24 69.18 42.55
N ALA A 128 39.32 69.52 43.46
CA ALA A 128 38.95 70.90 43.74
C ALA A 128 39.86 71.41 44.87
N GLY A 129 40.76 72.35 44.57
CA GLY A 129 41.60 73.00 45.57
C GLY A 129 42.78 73.76 44.96
N SER A 130 42.71 75.09 45.03
CA SER A 130 43.79 76.10 44.89
C SER A 130 44.46 76.34 43.52
N GLN A 131 44.17 77.54 42.97
CA GLN A 131 45.03 78.38 42.13
C GLN A 131 46.13 79.08 42.97
N PRO A 132 47.07 79.90 42.42
CA PRO A 132 47.60 80.01 41.05
C PRO A 132 49.15 80.22 40.97
N GLN A 133 49.74 80.16 39.77
CA GLN A 133 50.57 81.22 39.13
C GLN A 133 51.69 80.70 38.19
N SER A 134 51.72 81.27 36.97
CA SER A 134 52.86 81.56 36.07
C SER A 134 53.71 80.38 35.52
N SER A 135 54.21 80.32 34.28
CA SER A 135 54.37 81.30 33.20
C SER A 135 54.59 80.59 31.84
N ARG A 136 54.02 81.18 30.78
CA ARG A 136 54.55 81.41 29.41
C ARG A 136 55.49 80.37 28.74
N HIS A 137 55.04 79.82 27.60
CA HIS A 137 55.57 80.00 26.22
C HIS A 137 54.80 79.04 25.28
N SER A 138 53.86 79.53 24.45
CA SER A 138 54.01 79.92 23.04
C SER A 138 54.55 78.84 22.09
N SER A 139 53.66 78.12 21.39
CA SER A 139 53.52 78.24 19.92
C SER A 139 52.57 77.18 19.32
N SER A 140 52.01 77.54 18.16
CA SER A 140 51.28 76.70 17.20
C SER A 140 49.78 76.45 17.45
N LYS A 141 49.01 77.48 17.07
CA LYS A 141 47.58 77.44 16.77
C LYS A 141 47.36 76.97 15.32
N ARG A 142 46.78 75.80 15.13
CA ARG A 142 45.84 75.51 14.02
C ARG A 142 44.63 74.78 14.59
N SER A 143 43.81 75.56 15.29
CA SER A 143 42.40 75.22 15.51
C SER A 143 41.65 75.51 14.21
N MET A 144 41.32 74.46 13.45
CA MET A 144 40.24 74.54 12.47
C MET A 144 38.94 74.70 13.25
N ALA A 145 38.51 75.96 13.39
CA ALA A 145 37.13 76.28 13.68
C ALA A 145 36.32 75.88 12.43
N ILE A 146 35.54 74.80 12.54
CA ILE A 146 34.38 74.62 11.66
C ILE A 146 33.19 75.17 12.42
N SER A 147 32.94 76.44 12.17
CA SER A 147 31.66 77.10 12.31
C SER A 147 30.66 76.36 11.44
N ALA A 148 29.71 75.66 12.06
CA ALA A 148 28.40 75.44 11.48
C ALA A 148 27.40 76.20 12.35
N SER A 149 27.25 77.48 12.02
CA SER A 149 26.08 78.27 12.35
C SER A 149 24.84 77.61 11.74
N ILE A 150 23.98 77.02 12.56
CA ILE A 150 22.58 76.81 12.18
C ILE A 150 21.72 77.28 13.34
N GLY A 151 21.15 78.46 13.15
CA GLY A 151 19.77 78.82 13.48
C GLY A 151 19.24 78.42 14.85
N THR A 152 19.12 79.41 15.71
CA THR A 152 17.96 79.58 16.59
C THR A 152 16.68 79.50 15.75
N GLY A 153 16.15 78.29 15.65
CA GLY A 153 14.90 77.96 15.00
C GLY A 153 14.31 76.77 15.74
N THR A 154 13.24 77.04 16.46
CA THR A 154 12.41 76.09 17.20
C THR A 154 11.82 75.04 16.28
N GLU A 155 12.56 74.00 15.96
CA GLU A 155 12.01 72.69 15.62
C GLU A 155 12.90 71.62 16.23
N LYS A 156 12.29 70.78 17.07
CA LYS A 156 12.87 69.54 17.55
C LYS A 156 13.31 68.73 16.34
N ARG A 157 14.59 68.84 15.95
CA ARG A 157 15.23 67.85 15.08
C ARG A 157 15.15 66.53 15.83
N LYS A 158 14.09 65.77 15.55
CA LYS A 158 14.02 64.35 15.87
C LYS A 158 15.36 63.78 15.47
N ALA A 159 16.08 63.21 16.43
CA ALA A 159 17.24 62.40 16.14
C ALA A 159 16.81 61.46 15.01
N ILE A 160 17.38 61.64 13.83
CA ILE A 160 17.16 60.73 12.71
C ILE A 160 17.77 59.44 13.22
N ASP A 161 16.93 58.53 13.69
CA ASP A 161 17.34 57.20 14.08
C ASP A 161 17.97 56.58 12.84
N TYR A 162 19.31 56.56 12.79
CA TYR A 162 20.11 55.81 11.82
C TYR A 162 19.97 54.30 12.07
N ARG A 163 18.77 53.84 12.41
CA ARG A 163 18.41 52.43 12.52
C ARG A 163 18.25 51.94 11.09
N LEU A 164 19.10 50.99 10.70
CA LEU A 164 18.85 50.23 9.49
C LEU A 164 17.42 49.70 9.53
N ASN A 165 16.74 49.79 8.40
CA ASN A 165 15.42 49.20 8.22
C ASN A 165 15.46 47.72 8.62
N TYR A 166 14.47 47.25 9.38
CA TYR A 166 14.37 45.85 9.80
C TYR A 166 14.52 44.88 8.63
N LYS A 167 14.04 45.26 7.43
CA LYS A 167 14.24 44.48 6.20
C LYS A 167 15.72 44.32 5.84
N ALA A 168 16.51 45.40 5.87
CA ALA A 168 17.92 45.36 5.55
C ALA A 168 18.75 44.64 6.63
N LYS A 169 18.32 44.72 7.89
CA LYS A 169 18.92 43.93 8.99
C LYS A 169 18.65 42.45 8.81
N ALA A 170 17.41 42.07 8.52
CA ALA A 170 17.02 40.69 8.25
C ALA A 170 17.79 40.12 7.05
N GLU A 171 17.88 40.88 5.95
CA GLU A 171 18.62 40.46 4.74
C GLU A 171 20.13 40.27 5.02
N MET A 172 20.76 41.17 5.79
CA MET A 172 22.16 40.98 6.19
C MET A 172 22.36 39.79 7.11
N ALA A 173 21.45 39.58 8.07
CA ALA A 173 21.51 38.46 8.99
C ALA A 173 21.31 37.12 8.24
N GLU A 174 20.37 37.06 7.31
CA GLU A 174 20.12 35.92 6.44
C GLU A 174 21.33 35.63 5.54
N LYS A 175 21.91 36.66 4.92
CA LYS A 175 23.13 36.50 4.11
C LYS A 175 24.31 36.01 4.94
N ALA A 176 24.49 36.53 6.16
CA ALA A 176 25.54 36.09 7.07
C ALA A 176 25.31 34.63 7.51
N ALA A 177 24.07 34.25 7.83
CA ALA A 177 23.70 32.89 8.19
C ALA A 177 23.97 31.92 7.03
N ALA A 178 23.52 32.25 5.81
CA ALA A 178 23.76 31.43 4.62
C ALA A 178 25.26 31.28 4.30
N GLU A 179 26.07 32.32 4.53
CA GLU A 179 27.52 32.24 4.37
C GLU A 179 28.16 31.33 5.41
N VAL A 180 27.71 31.39 6.67
CA VAL A 180 28.17 30.50 7.75
C VAL A 180 27.79 29.06 7.45
N GLU A 181 26.54 28.80 7.07
CA GLU A 181 26.07 27.47 6.66
C GLU A 181 26.92 26.90 5.53
N LYS A 182 27.16 27.70 4.48
CA LYS A 182 28.04 27.28 3.38
C LYS A 182 29.44 26.90 3.87
N ARG A 183 30.06 27.74 4.71
CA ARG A 183 31.39 27.45 5.27
C ARG A 183 31.40 26.17 6.11
N VAL A 184 30.34 25.93 6.90
CA VAL A 184 30.19 24.70 7.68
C VAL A 184 30.15 23.49 6.74
N THR A 185 29.33 23.53 5.68
CA THR A 185 29.25 22.42 4.71
C THR A 185 30.58 22.16 3.98
N ASP A 186 31.32 23.22 3.64
CA ASP A 186 32.64 23.11 3.00
C ASP A 186 33.67 22.49 3.96
N ILE A 187 33.66 22.90 5.24
CA ILE A 187 34.52 22.34 6.29
C ILE A 187 34.18 20.86 6.51
N GLU A 188 32.91 20.50 6.63
CA GLU A 188 32.47 19.11 6.80
C GLU A 188 32.90 18.23 5.62
N ARG A 189 32.75 18.73 4.39
CA ARG A 189 33.20 18.04 3.19
C ARG A 189 34.71 17.82 3.20
N ASN A 190 35.49 18.85 3.54
CA ASN A 190 36.95 18.75 3.60
C ASN A 190 37.40 17.79 4.71
N ALA A 191 36.80 17.88 5.90
CA ALA A 191 37.05 16.96 7.01
C ALA A 191 36.74 15.51 6.63
N MET A 192 35.64 15.26 5.91
CA MET A 192 35.31 13.92 5.41
C MET A 192 36.36 13.37 4.44
N VAL A 193 36.94 14.21 3.58
CA VAL A 193 38.02 13.80 2.67
C VAL A 193 39.28 13.46 3.47
N GLU A 194 39.65 14.30 4.42
CA GLU A 194 40.82 14.09 5.28
C GLU A 194 40.68 12.81 6.13
N VAL A 195 39.50 12.58 6.74
CA VAL A 195 39.21 11.34 7.48
C VAL A 195 39.36 10.11 6.58
N LYS A 196 38.88 10.17 5.34
CA LYS A 196 39.06 9.07 4.37
C LYS A 196 40.54 8.82 4.06
N GLN A 197 41.34 9.87 3.87
CA GLN A 197 42.78 9.76 3.62
C GLN A 197 43.53 9.18 4.83
N LEU A 198 43.20 9.64 6.05
CA LEU A 198 43.80 9.14 7.28
C LEU A 198 43.45 7.66 7.50
N ARG A 199 42.20 7.26 7.24
CA ARG A 199 41.80 5.84 7.30
C ARG A 199 42.57 5.00 6.29
N ALA A 200 42.72 5.46 5.05
CA ALA A 200 43.51 4.77 4.04
C ALA A 200 44.99 4.62 4.48
N LYS A 201 45.57 5.67 5.08
CA LYS A 201 46.95 5.64 5.58
C LYS A 201 47.13 4.70 6.77
N ILE A 202 46.17 4.65 7.71
CA ILE A 202 46.19 3.69 8.81
C ILE A 202 46.17 2.26 8.28
N GLU A 203 45.32 2.00 7.29
CA GLU A 203 45.22 0.67 6.69
C GLU A 203 46.49 0.28 5.93
N GLU A 204 47.08 1.20 5.15
CA GLU A 204 48.38 0.99 4.51
C GLU A 204 49.47 0.65 5.53
N LEU A 205 49.54 1.39 6.64
CA LEU A 205 50.52 1.14 7.70
C LEU A 205 50.32 -0.22 8.36
N ARG A 206 49.07 -0.66 8.54
CA ARG A 206 48.76 -2.01 9.03
C ARG A 206 49.28 -3.08 8.09
N PHE A 207 48.97 -2.99 6.80
CA PHE A 207 49.48 -3.94 5.80
C PHE A 207 51.01 -3.98 5.77
N ARG A 208 51.67 -2.82 5.80
CA ARG A 208 53.13 -2.73 5.85
C ARG A 208 53.71 -3.36 7.11
N SER A 209 53.07 -3.15 8.26
CA SER A 209 53.50 -3.75 9.52
C SER A 209 53.38 -5.27 9.48
N GLU A 210 52.24 -5.78 9.00
CA GLU A 210 52.01 -7.22 8.85
C GLU A 210 53.00 -7.86 7.87
N GLU A 211 53.25 -7.24 6.71
CA GLU A 211 54.25 -7.69 5.74
C GLU A 211 55.67 -7.70 6.35
N THR A 212 56.02 -6.69 7.14
CA THR A 212 57.34 -6.62 7.80
C THR A 212 57.50 -7.74 8.82
N ILE A 213 56.51 -7.97 9.67
CA ILE A 213 56.50 -9.05 10.67
C ILE A 213 56.61 -10.41 9.98
N GLU A 214 55.86 -10.61 8.89
CA GLU A 214 55.89 -11.86 8.15
C GLU A 214 57.24 -12.07 7.43
N THR A 215 57.82 -11.01 6.89
CA THR A 215 59.16 -11.06 6.26
C THR A 215 60.24 -11.37 7.28
N GLU A 216 60.16 -10.82 8.48
CA GLU A 216 61.05 -11.11 9.61
C GLU A 216 60.95 -12.59 10.03
N LYS A 217 59.73 -13.10 10.23
CA LYS A 217 59.52 -14.53 10.54
C LYS A 217 60.09 -15.44 9.45
N ASN A 218 59.84 -15.11 8.18
CA ASN A 218 60.39 -15.87 7.06
C ASN A 218 61.93 -15.79 7.00
N PHE A 219 62.51 -14.65 7.37
CA PHE A 219 63.96 -14.50 7.46
C PHE A 219 64.53 -15.42 8.55
N ILE A 220 63.96 -15.39 9.76
CA ILE A 220 64.36 -16.27 10.86
C ILE A 220 64.26 -17.73 10.43
N LEU A 221 63.15 -18.13 9.78
CA LEU A 221 62.97 -19.50 9.29
C LEU A 221 64.00 -19.91 8.22
N HIS A 222 64.51 -18.96 7.42
CA HIS A 222 65.48 -19.26 6.37
C HIS A 222 66.94 -19.20 6.85
N PHE A 223 67.24 -18.42 7.87
CA PHE A 223 68.61 -18.11 8.29
C PHE A 223 68.97 -18.57 9.70
N LEU A 224 68.00 -18.78 10.57
CA LEU A 224 68.18 -18.97 12.01
C LEU A 224 67.22 -20.01 12.58
N ARG A 225 66.74 -20.96 11.76
CA ARG A 225 65.72 -21.92 12.20
C ARG A 225 66.25 -22.85 13.28
N ASP A 226 67.42 -23.44 13.03
CA ASP A 226 68.06 -24.44 13.88
C ASP A 226 69.55 -24.08 14.08
N GLU A 227 70.21 -24.68 15.07
CA GLU A 227 71.64 -24.46 15.36
C GLU A 227 72.56 -24.70 14.15
N ASN A 228 72.17 -25.60 13.25
CA ASN A 228 72.88 -25.87 12.00
C ASN A 228 72.90 -24.67 11.04
N ASP A 229 71.83 -23.86 11.01
CA ASP A 229 71.79 -22.66 10.18
C ASP A 229 72.69 -21.55 10.76
N VAL A 230 72.77 -21.45 12.09
CA VAL A 230 73.66 -20.53 12.78
C VAL A 230 75.12 -20.92 12.56
N ALA A 231 75.45 -22.20 12.75
CA ALA A 231 76.80 -22.73 12.48
C ALA A 231 77.19 -22.58 11.00
N PHE A 232 76.23 -22.71 10.07
CA PHE A 232 76.45 -22.39 8.66
C PHE A 232 76.82 -20.92 8.47
N LEU A 233 76.16 -19.97 9.13
CA LEU A 233 76.48 -18.55 9.00
C LEU A 233 77.87 -18.19 9.54
N GLU A 234 78.32 -18.85 10.61
CA GLU A 234 79.66 -18.62 11.19
C GLU A 234 80.80 -19.19 10.32
N THR A 235 80.53 -20.26 9.58
CA THR A 235 81.55 -20.99 8.79
C THR A 235 81.46 -20.73 7.28
N ALA A 236 80.35 -20.19 6.80
CA ALA A 236 80.14 -19.95 5.38
C ALA A 236 81.02 -18.82 4.84
N THR A 237 81.48 -19.00 3.61
CA THR A 237 82.11 -17.93 2.84
C THR A 237 81.09 -16.86 2.46
N GLU A 238 81.55 -15.62 2.29
CA GLU A 238 80.73 -14.49 1.85
C GLU A 238 79.91 -14.82 0.58
N ARG A 239 80.50 -15.56 -0.36
CA ARG A 239 79.84 -15.99 -1.61
C ARG A 239 78.70 -16.98 -1.39
N GLN A 240 78.75 -17.81 -0.33
CA GLN A 240 77.65 -18.71 0.02
C GLN A 240 76.52 -17.96 0.71
N ILE A 241 76.85 -17.03 1.61
CA ILE A 241 75.89 -16.14 2.27
C ILE A 241 75.16 -15.30 1.23
N GLU A 242 75.89 -14.70 0.29
CA GLU A 242 75.33 -13.89 -0.80
C GLU A 242 74.33 -14.69 -1.64
N ARG A 243 74.65 -15.95 -2.00
CA ARG A 243 73.72 -16.81 -2.75
C ARG A 243 72.45 -17.13 -1.96
N LYS A 244 72.57 -17.43 -0.66
CA LYS A 244 71.41 -17.71 0.22
C LYS A 244 70.54 -16.46 0.36
N PHE A 245 71.15 -15.30 0.58
CA PHE A 245 70.47 -14.00 0.63
C PHE A 245 69.80 -13.62 -0.69
N ARG A 246 70.44 -13.87 -1.83
CA ARG A 246 69.86 -13.64 -3.16
C ARG A 246 68.63 -14.52 -3.40
N LYS A 247 68.64 -15.78 -2.95
CA LYS A 247 67.46 -16.66 -3.01
C LYS A 247 66.33 -16.15 -2.12
N PHE A 248 66.64 -15.73 -0.91
CA PHE A 248 65.66 -15.16 0.01
C PHE A 248 65.00 -13.90 -0.57
N THR A 249 65.80 -12.92 -1.02
CA THR A 249 65.27 -11.68 -1.62
C THR A 249 64.47 -11.94 -2.89
N ALA A 250 64.89 -12.87 -3.75
CA ALA A 250 64.12 -13.27 -4.93
C ALA A 250 62.75 -13.89 -4.54
N ASN A 251 62.71 -14.71 -3.49
CA ASN A 251 61.46 -15.29 -2.99
C ASN A 251 60.55 -14.23 -2.35
N TRP A 252 61.13 -13.32 -1.55
CA TRP A 252 60.41 -12.18 -0.97
C TRP A 252 59.77 -11.31 -2.06
N PHE A 253 60.50 -10.92 -3.11
CA PHE A 253 59.95 -10.17 -4.24
C PHE A 253 58.84 -10.94 -4.97
N LYS A 254 58.93 -12.27 -5.07
CA LYS A 254 57.88 -13.11 -5.68
C LYS A 254 56.61 -13.06 -4.82
N ASN A 255 56.74 -13.19 -3.51
CA ASN A 255 55.61 -13.10 -2.58
C ASN A 255 54.98 -11.70 -2.56
N ALA A 256 55.79 -10.64 -2.52
CA ALA A 256 55.31 -9.25 -2.59
C ALA A 256 54.53 -8.99 -3.90
N ARG A 257 54.98 -9.52 -5.04
CA ARG A 257 54.23 -9.42 -6.31
C ARG A 257 52.91 -10.19 -6.28
N ALA A 258 52.88 -11.37 -5.66
CA ALA A 258 51.65 -12.14 -5.52
C ALA A 258 50.63 -11.38 -4.65
N LEU A 259 51.07 -10.82 -3.51
CA LEU A 259 50.25 -9.99 -2.63
C LEU A 259 49.74 -8.73 -3.34
N LEU A 260 50.57 -8.06 -4.11
CA LEU A 260 50.14 -6.91 -4.92
C LEU A 260 49.09 -7.33 -5.97
N GLY A 261 49.22 -8.53 -6.54
CA GLY A 261 48.19 -9.14 -7.40
C GLY A 261 46.86 -9.32 -6.69
N THR A 262 46.86 -9.90 -5.48
CA THR A 262 45.64 -10.08 -4.69
C THR A 262 45.02 -8.74 -4.31
N MET A 263 45.83 -7.76 -3.89
CA MET A 263 45.32 -6.41 -3.54
C MET A 263 44.66 -5.72 -4.74
N ARG A 264 45.22 -5.86 -5.95
CA ARG A 264 44.61 -5.32 -7.18
C ARG A 264 43.25 -5.97 -7.47
N LEU A 265 43.17 -7.29 -7.35
CA LEU A 265 41.90 -8.01 -7.53
C LEU A 265 40.86 -7.59 -6.50
N THR A 266 41.24 -7.44 -5.23
CA THR A 266 40.33 -6.95 -4.19
C THR A 266 39.86 -5.52 -4.47
N ILE A 267 40.74 -4.65 -4.97
CA ILE A 267 40.36 -3.27 -5.36
C ILE A 267 39.33 -3.30 -6.49
N ILE A 268 39.55 -4.09 -7.54
CA ILE A 268 38.62 -4.20 -8.67
C ILE A 268 37.25 -4.73 -8.19
N SER A 269 37.24 -5.78 -7.37
CA SER A 269 36.00 -6.33 -6.80
C SER A 269 35.27 -5.32 -5.91
N LEU A 270 35.99 -4.55 -5.08
CA LEU A 270 35.40 -3.48 -4.28
C LEU A 270 34.84 -2.35 -5.14
N GLN A 271 35.51 -2.00 -6.24
CA GLN A 271 35.03 -0.99 -7.19
C GLN A 271 33.73 -1.44 -7.86
N GLU A 272 33.66 -2.70 -8.30
CA GLU A 272 32.47 -3.29 -8.91
C GLU A 272 31.28 -3.32 -7.94
N THR A 273 31.49 -3.80 -6.70
CA THR A 273 30.44 -3.76 -5.66
C THR A 273 29.98 -2.35 -5.33
N CYS A 274 30.90 -1.38 -5.28
CA CYS A 274 30.55 0.02 -5.05
C CYS A 274 29.76 0.63 -6.23
N GLN A 275 30.09 0.26 -7.47
CA GLN A 275 29.34 0.68 -8.65
C GLN A 275 27.94 0.06 -8.65
N GLN A 276 27.82 -1.22 -8.31
CA GLN A 276 26.54 -1.90 -8.19
C GLN A 276 25.65 -1.21 -7.15
N HIS A 277 26.16 -0.95 -5.94
CA HIS A 277 25.40 -0.26 -4.91
C HIS A 277 24.99 1.16 -5.31
N ARG A 278 25.83 1.86 -6.08
CA ARG A 278 25.48 3.17 -6.64
C ARG A 278 24.32 3.05 -7.64
N ALA A 279 24.35 2.05 -8.52
CA ALA A 279 23.25 1.79 -9.45
C ALA A 279 21.95 1.40 -8.71
N ASP A 280 22.05 0.58 -7.66
CA ASP A 280 20.92 0.23 -6.80
C ASP A 280 20.33 1.45 -6.08
N LEU A 281 21.18 2.38 -5.62
CA LEU A 281 20.73 3.64 -5.01
C LEU A 281 20.01 4.53 -6.01
N ILE A 282 20.53 4.64 -7.24
CA ILE A 282 19.89 5.43 -8.30
C ILE A 282 18.53 4.82 -8.64
N THR A 283 18.46 3.52 -8.91
CA THR A 283 17.20 2.84 -9.23
C THR A 283 16.20 2.93 -8.07
N LYS A 284 16.64 2.82 -6.82
CA LYS A 284 15.77 3.05 -5.64
C LYS A 284 15.29 4.49 -5.54
N ALA A 285 16.15 5.47 -5.83
CA ALA A 285 15.77 6.89 -5.84
C ALA A 285 14.74 7.16 -6.95
N ASP A 286 14.94 6.59 -8.14
CA ASP A 286 14.00 6.70 -9.26
C ASP A 286 12.66 6.03 -8.89
N LEU A 287 12.67 4.82 -8.34
CA LEU A 287 11.46 4.14 -7.88
C LEU A 287 10.76 4.88 -6.74
N SER A 288 11.51 5.45 -5.80
CA SER A 288 10.97 6.24 -4.70
C SER A 288 10.44 7.61 -5.14
N GLY A 289 10.99 8.19 -6.22
CA GLY A 289 10.50 9.42 -6.81
C GLY A 289 9.24 9.20 -7.66
N ILE A 290 9.08 8.00 -8.23
CA ILE A 290 7.96 7.62 -9.09
C ILE A 290 6.78 7.06 -8.28
N LEU A 291 7.02 6.35 -7.18
CA LEU A 291 5.96 5.84 -6.31
C LEU A 291 5.83 6.69 -5.05
N THR A 292 4.84 7.59 -5.05
CA THR A 292 4.44 8.29 -3.83
C THR A 292 3.48 7.43 -3.00
N ALA A 293 3.40 7.68 -1.69
CA ALA A 293 2.39 7.04 -0.83
C ALA A 293 0.95 7.22 -1.37
N VAL A 294 0.70 8.37 -2.02
CA VAL A 294 -0.57 8.68 -2.68
C VAL A 294 -0.86 7.73 -3.84
N ASP A 295 0.16 7.27 -4.58
CA ASP A 295 -0.04 6.32 -5.67
C ASP A 295 -0.40 4.92 -5.15
N PHE A 296 0.17 4.52 -4.01
CA PHE A 296 -0.26 3.30 -3.31
C PHE A 296 -1.69 3.41 -2.80
N GLU A 297 -2.07 4.53 -2.20
CA GLU A 297 -3.45 4.78 -1.77
C GLU A 297 -4.43 4.75 -2.95
N LYS A 298 -4.11 5.39 -4.07
CA LYS A 298 -4.91 5.32 -5.31
C LYS A 298 -5.06 3.87 -5.79
N LEU A 299 -3.99 3.07 -5.72
CA LEU A 299 -4.02 1.68 -6.13
C LEU A 299 -4.90 0.83 -5.20
N ILE A 300 -4.86 1.10 -3.90
CA ILE A 300 -5.70 0.46 -2.88
C ILE A 300 -7.17 0.84 -3.09
N ILE A 301 -7.48 2.13 -3.32
CA ILE A 301 -8.83 2.60 -3.61
C ILE A 301 -9.36 1.90 -4.85
N LYS A 302 -8.61 1.94 -5.97
CA LYS A 302 -9.01 1.30 -7.22
C LYS A 302 -9.21 -0.21 -7.08
N ARG A 303 -8.36 -0.89 -6.31
CA ARG A 303 -8.54 -2.31 -6.00
C ARG A 303 -9.83 -2.55 -5.22
N THR A 304 -10.13 -1.70 -4.24
CA THR A 304 -11.35 -1.81 -3.41
C THR A 304 -12.60 -1.56 -4.25
N GLU A 305 -12.59 -0.56 -5.13
CA GLU A 305 -13.66 -0.30 -6.10
C GLU A 305 -13.92 -1.51 -7.00
N LEU A 306 -12.87 -2.09 -7.58
CA LEU A 306 -12.98 -3.29 -8.43
C LEU A 306 -13.51 -4.52 -7.67
N LEU A 307 -13.12 -4.67 -6.39
CA LEU A 307 -13.64 -5.76 -5.55
C LEU A 307 -15.13 -5.57 -5.25
N ASN A 308 -15.56 -4.35 -4.95
CA ASN A 308 -16.97 -4.03 -4.73
C ASN A 308 -17.81 -4.28 -5.99
N GLU A 309 -17.31 -3.86 -7.16
CA GLU A 309 -17.99 -4.11 -8.44
C GLU A 309 -18.09 -5.62 -8.73
N LEU A 310 -17.03 -6.37 -8.45
CA LEU A 310 -17.03 -7.83 -8.59
C LEU A 310 -18.05 -8.49 -7.67
N GLU A 311 -18.14 -8.04 -6.42
CA GLU A 311 -19.10 -8.55 -5.44
C GLU A 311 -20.55 -8.23 -5.85
N GLU A 312 -20.81 -7.03 -6.35
CA GLU A 312 -22.12 -6.64 -6.87
C GLU A 312 -22.54 -7.51 -8.06
N LYS A 313 -21.63 -7.73 -9.02
CA LYS A 313 -21.88 -8.62 -10.17
C LYS A 313 -22.07 -10.07 -9.74
N SER A 314 -21.33 -10.54 -8.74
CA SER A 314 -21.49 -11.87 -8.16
C SER A 314 -22.88 -12.04 -7.53
N ASN A 315 -23.31 -11.06 -6.74
CA ASN A 315 -24.64 -11.04 -6.12
C ASN A 315 -25.77 -11.01 -7.16
N HIS A 316 -25.64 -10.18 -8.20
CA HIS A 316 -26.58 -10.18 -9.32
C HIS A 316 -26.64 -11.54 -10.03
N MET A 317 -25.49 -12.16 -10.30
CA MET A 317 -25.44 -13.48 -10.93
C MET A 317 -26.05 -14.57 -10.04
N ALA A 318 -25.83 -14.52 -8.72
CA ALA A 318 -26.47 -15.42 -7.77
C ALA A 318 -28.00 -15.25 -7.77
N GLY A 319 -28.48 -14.00 -7.78
CA GLY A 319 -29.91 -13.68 -7.94
C GLY A 319 -30.49 -14.24 -9.23
N LEU A 320 -29.81 -14.03 -10.36
CA LEU A 320 -30.24 -14.53 -11.67
C LEU A 320 -30.30 -16.07 -11.69
N LYS A 321 -29.27 -16.76 -11.17
CA LYS A 321 -29.28 -18.22 -11.02
C LYS A 321 -30.46 -18.70 -10.18
N GLY A 322 -30.79 -17.98 -9.10
CA GLY A 322 -31.95 -18.28 -8.26
C GLY A 322 -33.27 -18.15 -9.03
N VAL A 323 -33.45 -17.09 -9.81
CA VAL A 323 -34.65 -16.89 -10.64
C VAL A 323 -34.73 -17.95 -11.73
N THR A 324 -33.65 -18.16 -12.51
CA THR A 324 -33.61 -19.18 -13.57
C THR A 324 -33.89 -20.58 -13.01
N GLY A 325 -33.35 -20.92 -11.84
CA GLY A 325 -33.63 -22.18 -11.16
C GLY A 325 -35.11 -22.35 -10.81
N LYS A 326 -35.73 -21.32 -10.21
CA LYS A 326 -37.17 -21.33 -9.88
C LYS A 326 -38.04 -21.43 -11.13
N THR A 327 -37.75 -20.64 -12.16
CA THR A 327 -38.50 -20.69 -13.44
C THR A 327 -38.38 -22.07 -14.09
N SER A 328 -37.18 -22.65 -14.12
CA SER A 328 -36.98 -24.00 -14.68
C SER A 328 -37.75 -25.07 -13.90
N LEU A 329 -37.82 -24.95 -12.57
CA LEU A 329 -38.61 -25.87 -11.74
C LEU A 329 -40.10 -25.73 -12.05
N SER A 330 -40.62 -24.51 -12.05
CA SER A 330 -42.02 -24.20 -12.37
C SER A 330 -42.41 -24.71 -13.77
N MET A 331 -41.56 -24.51 -14.77
CA MET A 331 -41.79 -25.05 -16.13
C MET A 331 -41.84 -26.58 -16.15
N THR A 332 -41.03 -27.24 -15.30
CA THR A 332 -41.02 -28.70 -15.21
C THR A 332 -42.29 -29.22 -14.54
N GLU A 333 -42.75 -28.55 -13.49
CA GLU A 333 -44.03 -28.83 -12.82
C GLU A 333 -45.20 -28.65 -13.78
N GLU A 334 -45.28 -27.53 -14.49
CA GLU A 334 -46.32 -27.28 -15.50
C GLU A 334 -46.29 -28.33 -16.63
N LYS A 335 -45.10 -28.70 -17.11
CA LYS A 335 -44.96 -29.77 -18.11
C LYS A 335 -45.49 -31.10 -17.58
N GLN A 336 -45.24 -31.44 -16.32
CA GLN A 336 -45.75 -32.67 -15.70
C GLN A 336 -47.27 -32.65 -15.59
N VAL A 337 -47.86 -31.52 -15.20
CA VAL A 337 -49.32 -31.33 -15.15
C VAL A 337 -49.92 -31.49 -16.55
N MET A 338 -49.32 -30.86 -17.56
CA MET A 338 -49.76 -30.98 -18.96
C MET A 338 -49.72 -32.43 -19.46
N MET A 339 -48.65 -33.18 -19.16
CA MET A 339 -48.55 -34.60 -19.51
C MET A 339 -49.64 -35.44 -18.83
N SER A 340 -49.96 -35.15 -17.56
CA SER A 340 -51.06 -35.81 -16.85
C SER A 340 -52.41 -35.51 -17.51
N LEU A 341 -52.66 -34.25 -17.85
CA LEU A 341 -53.90 -33.83 -18.51
C LEU A 341 -54.04 -34.45 -19.91
N GLU A 342 -52.96 -34.55 -20.68
CA GLU A 342 -52.97 -35.28 -21.96
C GLU A 342 -53.33 -36.76 -21.79
N ALA A 343 -52.80 -37.41 -20.75
CA ALA A 343 -53.11 -38.81 -20.47
C ALA A 343 -54.59 -38.98 -20.09
N GLU A 344 -55.14 -38.09 -19.26
CA GLU A 344 -56.56 -38.06 -18.94
C GLU A 344 -57.42 -37.81 -20.18
N MET A 345 -57.03 -36.85 -21.02
CA MET A 345 -57.73 -36.57 -22.27
C MET A 345 -57.77 -37.80 -23.19
N ARG A 346 -56.64 -38.51 -23.36
CA ARG A 346 -56.59 -39.77 -24.13
C ARG A 346 -57.54 -40.80 -23.54
N ASN A 347 -57.56 -40.96 -22.22
CA ASN A 347 -58.48 -41.88 -21.54
C ASN A 347 -59.95 -41.51 -21.78
N VAL A 348 -60.30 -40.23 -21.73
CA VAL A 348 -61.66 -39.75 -22.03
C VAL A 348 -62.02 -40.02 -23.50
N VAL A 349 -61.11 -39.77 -24.44
CA VAL A 349 -61.32 -40.07 -25.87
C VAL A 349 -61.59 -41.56 -26.07
N THR A 350 -60.76 -42.45 -25.51
CA THR A 350 -60.97 -43.91 -25.61
C THR A 350 -62.30 -44.33 -25.01
N ARG A 351 -62.67 -43.82 -23.82
CA ARG A 351 -63.99 -44.09 -23.21
C ARG A 351 -65.13 -43.58 -24.07
N THR A 352 -64.98 -42.40 -24.67
CA THR A 352 -65.98 -41.83 -25.57
C THR A 352 -66.17 -42.75 -26.75
N GLU A 353 -65.10 -43.18 -27.42
CA GLU A 353 -65.15 -44.13 -28.53
C GLU A 353 -65.80 -45.47 -28.15
N ASP A 354 -65.52 -46.00 -26.96
CA ASP A 354 -66.17 -47.21 -26.43
C ASP A 354 -67.67 -47.02 -26.29
N VAL A 355 -68.09 -45.88 -25.74
CA VAL A 355 -69.51 -45.50 -25.62
C VAL A 355 -70.15 -45.34 -27.00
N THR A 356 -69.49 -44.67 -27.96
CA THR A 356 -70.02 -44.54 -29.32
C THR A 356 -70.17 -45.90 -30.00
N ARG A 357 -69.20 -46.81 -29.81
CA ARG A 357 -69.30 -48.21 -30.29
C ARG A 357 -70.46 -48.96 -29.66
N ALA A 358 -70.71 -48.76 -28.36
CA ALA A 358 -71.83 -49.37 -27.65
C ALA A 358 -73.18 -48.83 -28.15
N ILE A 359 -73.31 -47.51 -28.33
CA ILE A 359 -74.49 -46.86 -28.90
C ILE A 359 -74.78 -47.43 -30.29
N ALA A 360 -73.80 -47.51 -31.18
CA ALA A 360 -73.98 -48.05 -32.52
C ALA A 360 -74.43 -49.53 -32.53
N LYS A 361 -74.03 -50.33 -31.54
CA LYS A 361 -74.53 -51.71 -31.36
C LYS A 361 -75.99 -51.70 -30.93
N LEU A 362 -76.34 -50.89 -29.92
CA LEU A 362 -77.70 -50.76 -29.43
C LEU A 362 -78.66 -50.24 -30.52
N GLU A 363 -78.23 -49.28 -31.35
CA GLU A 363 -79.03 -48.79 -32.48
C GLU A 363 -79.34 -49.92 -33.49
N LYS A 364 -78.38 -50.80 -33.77
CA LYS A 364 -78.59 -51.98 -34.63
C LYS A 364 -79.55 -52.97 -33.99
N GLU A 365 -79.41 -53.24 -32.69
CA GLU A 365 -80.33 -54.11 -31.95
C GLU A 365 -81.76 -53.54 -31.94
N VAL A 366 -81.91 -52.24 -31.70
CA VAL A 366 -83.21 -51.54 -31.77
C VAL A 366 -83.81 -51.68 -33.16
N ALA A 367 -83.04 -51.47 -34.23
CA ALA A 367 -83.53 -51.64 -35.60
C ALA A 367 -84.00 -53.09 -35.87
N LEU A 368 -83.25 -54.09 -35.39
CA LEU A 368 -83.60 -55.51 -35.52
C LEU A 368 -84.86 -55.86 -34.73
N VAL A 369 -84.99 -55.37 -33.49
CA VAL A 369 -86.19 -55.55 -32.66
C VAL A 369 -87.40 -54.87 -33.29
N GLN A 370 -87.24 -53.69 -33.89
CA GLN A 370 -88.33 -53.03 -34.63
C GLN A 370 -88.76 -53.83 -35.86
N ASP A 371 -87.82 -54.41 -36.62
CA ASP A 371 -88.14 -55.26 -37.76
C ASP A 371 -88.87 -56.55 -37.33
N ASN A 372 -88.41 -57.20 -36.25
CA ASN A 372 -89.10 -58.35 -35.68
C ASN A 372 -90.49 -57.99 -35.17
N ASN A 373 -90.66 -56.87 -34.45
CA ASN A 373 -91.98 -56.39 -34.03
C ASN A 373 -92.93 -56.14 -35.22
N LYS A 374 -92.42 -55.66 -36.35
CA LYS A 374 -93.24 -55.50 -37.57
C LYS A 374 -93.69 -56.87 -38.11
N LYS A 375 -92.79 -57.85 -38.17
CA LYS A 375 -93.13 -59.23 -38.58
C LYS A 375 -94.14 -59.85 -37.62
N ASP A 376 -93.92 -59.74 -36.32
CA ASP A 376 -94.81 -60.26 -35.30
C ASP A 376 -96.19 -59.63 -35.39
N ARG A 377 -96.30 -58.31 -35.66
CA ARG A 377 -97.58 -57.64 -35.91
C ARG A 377 -98.31 -58.19 -37.14
N VAL A 378 -97.60 -58.50 -38.23
CA VAL A 378 -98.19 -59.13 -39.42
C VAL A 378 -98.71 -60.52 -39.07
N VAL A 379 -97.92 -61.33 -38.35
CA VAL A 379 -98.33 -62.67 -37.89
C VAL A 379 -99.55 -62.57 -36.96
N LEU A 380 -99.56 -61.63 -36.03
CA LEU A 380 -100.69 -61.40 -35.12
C LEU A 380 -101.96 -60.98 -35.88
N ALA A 381 -101.82 -60.15 -36.92
CA ALA A 381 -102.92 -59.81 -37.80
C ALA A 381 -103.43 -61.05 -38.55
N GLN A 382 -102.55 -61.86 -39.12
CA GLN A 382 -102.91 -63.12 -39.78
C GLN A 382 -103.65 -64.07 -38.83
N LEU A 383 -103.13 -64.28 -37.61
CA LEU A 383 -103.76 -65.11 -36.59
C LEU A 383 -105.12 -64.56 -36.17
N ARG A 384 -105.29 -63.23 -36.03
CA ARG A 384 -106.61 -62.62 -35.78
C ARG A 384 -107.58 -62.84 -36.93
N THR A 385 -107.10 -62.79 -38.17
CA THR A 385 -107.92 -63.08 -39.36
C THR A 385 -108.34 -64.54 -39.35
N GLN A 386 -107.39 -65.46 -39.11
CA GLN A 386 -107.66 -66.88 -38.93
C GLN A 386 -108.64 -67.16 -37.78
N LEU A 387 -108.55 -66.42 -36.67
CA LEU A 387 -109.49 -66.53 -35.55
C LEU A 387 -110.89 -66.02 -35.92
N TYR A 388 -110.99 -64.98 -36.74
CA TYR A 388 -112.25 -64.43 -37.22
C TYR A 388 -112.91 -65.36 -38.26
N ASP A 389 -112.11 -65.94 -39.15
CA ASP A 389 -112.54 -66.90 -40.18
C ASP A 389 -112.70 -68.33 -39.61
N TYR A 390 -112.33 -68.55 -38.34
CA TYR A 390 -112.50 -69.84 -37.67
C TYR A 390 -113.97 -70.03 -37.27
N GLU A 391 -114.72 -70.64 -38.16
CA GLU A 391 -116.02 -71.22 -37.85
C GLU A 391 -115.79 -72.64 -37.32
N ALA A 392 -116.00 -72.84 -36.02
CA ALA A 392 -115.89 -74.16 -35.41
C ALA A 392 -116.88 -75.10 -36.11
N PRO A 393 -116.43 -76.23 -36.71
CA PRO A 393 -117.32 -77.15 -37.38
C PRO A 393 -118.44 -77.57 -36.43
N SER A 394 -119.68 -77.50 -36.90
CA SER A 394 -120.83 -77.94 -36.12
C SER A 394 -120.59 -79.37 -35.64
N VAL A 395 -120.84 -79.63 -34.36
CA VAL A 395 -120.68 -80.97 -33.76
C VAL A 395 -121.45 -82.02 -34.57
N ALA A 396 -122.57 -81.62 -35.19
CA ALA A 396 -123.34 -82.48 -36.09
C ALA A 396 -122.54 -82.89 -37.35
N GLU A 397 -121.83 -81.95 -37.98
CA GLU A 397 -121.06 -82.17 -39.20
C GLU A 397 -119.80 -83.04 -38.95
N TYR A 398 -119.18 -82.91 -37.77
CA TYR A 398 -118.10 -83.80 -37.33
C TYR A 398 -118.59 -85.23 -37.08
N ILE A 399 -119.78 -85.41 -36.49
CA ILE A 399 -120.38 -86.73 -36.28
C ILE A 399 -120.70 -87.38 -37.63
N GLU A 400 -121.30 -86.64 -38.56
CA GLU A 400 -121.69 -87.12 -39.88
C GLU A 400 -120.47 -87.54 -40.72
N ARG A 401 -119.43 -86.70 -40.81
CA ARG A 401 -118.17 -87.05 -41.50
C ARG A 401 -117.44 -88.22 -40.84
N LYS A 402 -117.55 -88.39 -39.52
CA LYS A 402 -116.93 -89.50 -38.79
C LYS A 402 -117.69 -90.82 -38.97
N GLU A 403 -119.01 -90.77 -39.05
CA GLU A 403 -119.83 -91.91 -39.47
C GLU A 403 -119.56 -92.28 -40.92
N GLU A 404 -119.44 -91.30 -41.83
CA GLU A 404 -119.10 -91.52 -43.23
C GLU A 404 -117.72 -92.16 -43.38
N ALA A 405 -116.70 -91.67 -42.65
CA ALA A 405 -115.37 -92.28 -42.63
C ALA A 405 -115.38 -93.72 -42.06
N LEU A 406 -116.20 -94.00 -41.04
CA LEU A 406 -116.38 -95.35 -40.50
C LEU A 406 -117.11 -96.28 -41.47
N MET A 407 -118.07 -95.77 -42.24
CA MET A 407 -118.76 -96.54 -43.28
C MET A 407 -117.83 -96.87 -44.43
N LEU A 408 -117.04 -95.90 -44.90
CA LEU A 408 -116.05 -96.09 -45.95
C LEU A 408 -114.94 -97.05 -45.53
N ASP A 409 -114.43 -97.00 -44.28
CA ASP A 409 -113.43 -97.96 -43.77
C ASP A 409 -114.01 -99.39 -43.66
N LYS A 410 -115.29 -99.53 -43.29
CA LYS A 410 -115.97 -100.84 -43.32
C LYS A 410 -116.13 -101.37 -44.74
N GLU A 411 -116.46 -100.51 -45.69
CA GLU A 411 -116.65 -100.86 -47.10
C GLU A 411 -115.32 -101.21 -47.78
N GLU A 412 -114.25 -100.45 -47.50
CA GLU A 412 -112.88 -100.73 -47.93
C GLU A 412 -112.41 -102.10 -47.42
N LYS A 413 -112.61 -102.40 -46.13
CA LYS A 413 -112.28 -103.70 -45.54
C LYS A 413 -113.10 -104.84 -46.15
N MET A 414 -114.38 -104.63 -46.46
CA MET A 414 -115.22 -105.61 -47.15
C MET A 414 -114.73 -105.87 -48.59
N LEU A 415 -114.38 -104.83 -49.33
CA LEU A 415 -113.86 -104.93 -50.69
C LEU A 415 -112.48 -105.60 -50.71
N HIS A 416 -111.58 -105.24 -49.79
CA HIS A 416 -110.30 -105.94 -49.62
C HIS A 416 -110.50 -107.43 -49.34
N ARG A 417 -111.47 -107.79 -48.49
CA ARG A 417 -111.78 -109.20 -48.20
C ARG A 417 -112.37 -109.93 -49.41
N LYS A 418 -113.26 -109.29 -50.19
CA LYS A 418 -113.79 -109.82 -51.45
C LYS A 418 -112.69 -110.03 -52.50
N ILE A 419 -111.81 -109.04 -52.68
CA ILE A 419 -110.67 -109.10 -53.58
C ILE A 419 -109.72 -110.23 -53.16
N TYR A 420 -109.44 -110.37 -51.86
CA TYR A 420 -108.61 -111.46 -51.34
C TYR A 420 -109.21 -112.85 -51.63
N ILE A 421 -110.52 -113.03 -51.40
CA ILE A 421 -111.22 -114.29 -51.72
C ILE A 421 -111.20 -114.58 -53.23
N LEU A 422 -111.42 -113.57 -54.06
CA LEU A 422 -111.35 -113.69 -55.52
C LEU A 422 -109.94 -114.05 -55.99
N ASN A 423 -108.91 -113.40 -55.45
CA ASN A 423 -107.50 -113.71 -55.75
C ASN A 423 -107.10 -115.11 -55.27
N MET A 424 -107.64 -115.58 -54.14
CA MET A 424 -107.46 -116.96 -53.66
C MET A 424 -108.15 -117.98 -54.57
N LYS A 425 -109.37 -117.69 -55.04
CA LYS A 425 -110.10 -118.54 -56.00
C LYS A 425 -109.40 -118.58 -57.36
N LEU A 426 -108.95 -117.43 -57.87
CA LEU A 426 -108.24 -117.31 -59.14
C LEU A 426 -106.87 -118.02 -59.08
N ASN A 427 -106.11 -117.83 -57.99
CA ASN A 427 -104.84 -118.55 -57.80
C ASN A 427 -105.04 -120.06 -57.62
N ASN A 428 -106.14 -120.51 -57.00
CA ASN A 428 -106.46 -121.95 -56.95
C ASN A 428 -106.91 -122.50 -58.31
N ALA A 429 -107.64 -121.74 -59.12
CA ALA A 429 -108.00 -122.14 -60.48
C ALA A 429 -106.75 -122.21 -61.39
N LEU A 430 -105.86 -121.21 -61.32
CA LEU A 430 -104.60 -121.20 -62.04
C LEU A 430 -103.64 -122.31 -61.57
N ARG A 431 -103.57 -122.61 -60.26
CA ARG A 431 -102.81 -123.77 -59.73
C ARG A 431 -103.42 -125.11 -60.14
N ARG A 432 -104.74 -125.22 -60.34
CA ARG A 432 -105.39 -126.43 -60.87
C ARG A 432 -105.14 -126.61 -62.37
N CYS A 433 -105.08 -125.53 -63.17
CA CYS A 433 -104.61 -125.63 -64.56
C CYS A 433 -103.11 -125.99 -64.64
N LYS A 434 -102.31 -125.61 -63.63
CA LYS A 434 -100.91 -126.04 -63.42
C LYS A 434 -100.72 -127.52 -63.01
N ARG A 435 -101.77 -128.35 -62.88
CA ARG A 435 -101.66 -129.81 -62.65
C ARG A 435 -102.27 -130.68 -63.77
N ASN A 436 -102.95 -130.09 -64.75
CA ASN A 436 -103.43 -130.79 -65.97
C ASN A 436 -102.72 -130.32 -67.26
N SER A 437 -101.91 -129.26 -67.20
CA SER A 437 -100.59 -129.31 -67.85
C SER A 437 -99.86 -130.53 -67.31
N ASN A 438 -99.69 -131.55 -68.17
CA ASN A 438 -98.55 -132.46 -68.21
C ASN A 438 -97.93 -132.89 -66.88
N LYS A 439 -97.89 -134.20 -66.67
CA LYS A 439 -96.74 -134.91 -66.08
C LYS A 439 -96.35 -134.51 -64.66
#